data_AF-A0A0R2XB84-F1
#
_entry.id   AF-A0A0R2XB84-F1
#
_cell.length_a   1.000
_cell.length_b   1.000
_cell.length_c   1.000
_cell.angle_alpha   90.00
_cell.angle_beta   90.00
_cell.angle_gamma   90.00
#
_symmetry.space_group_name_H-M   'P 1'
#
loop_
_entity.id
_entity.type
_entity.pdbx_description
1 polymer ?
#
loop_
_entity_poly.entity_id
_entity_poly.type
_entity_poly.pdbx_seq_one_letter_code
_entity_poly.pdbx_strand_id
1 'polypeptide(L)'
;MVAASVMPLFAIGSILMTIDPLSVFFWVAAALSFWSGVQTDQKRWWMLTGLWIGLGFQAKYTNAAELISFALFLLFVPEKRRLLLSGKMFLLLGTFAILALPIVFWNAFYGWITAMHLFEGGDLDRGFKVNWGKFAGFWLLQAIVVSPVLFLMMLAGAIRPAETKTAHEGKKYLLTLFWPLFLVYAWISLNKTANGNWTAPALVAGLILGAGWAVPKWSEGGKVWRGVLLAGLLIGLVETALLHDFLPIHFKNNPLDRAKGWGDLAGEAQKVRQEIGADFVIADEYQTASLLSFYLPDRPRAFTPDWPQIMTQYSIWPSYREKFPGGSTGLYVAEQPNPLPPIARDFESVRVVRTYRRSSWGKPTGPTFHFYECKGLKSGQPTTWQDRLEYTRKSR
;
A
#
# COMPACT_ATOMS: atom_id res chain seq x y z
N MET A 1 -13.38 14.33 -11.57
CA MET A 1 -13.91 14.34 -10.18
C MET A 1 -15.01 13.30 -10.02
N VAL A 2 -16.16 13.41 -10.72
CA VAL A 2 -17.26 12.43 -10.62
C VAL A 2 -16.79 10.98 -10.81
N ALA A 3 -16.04 10.69 -11.89
CA ALA A 3 -15.51 9.35 -12.14
C ALA A 3 -14.65 8.82 -10.98
N ALA A 4 -13.74 9.64 -10.43
CA ALA A 4 -12.91 9.23 -9.28
C ALA A 4 -13.74 8.92 -8.03
N SER A 5 -14.80 9.69 -7.77
CA SER A 5 -15.65 9.52 -6.58
C SER A 5 -16.49 8.24 -6.60
N VAL A 6 -16.74 7.66 -7.79
CA VAL A 6 -17.51 6.41 -7.94
C VAL A 6 -16.62 5.20 -8.19
N MET A 7 -15.30 5.36 -8.16
CA MET A 7 -14.36 4.25 -8.34
C MET A 7 -14.03 3.62 -7.00
N PRO A 8 -14.16 2.28 -6.85
CA PRO A 8 -13.84 1.60 -5.60
C PRO A 8 -12.47 1.99 -5.04
N LEU A 9 -11.42 1.98 -5.87
CA LEU A 9 -10.05 2.28 -5.44
C LEU A 9 -9.91 3.65 -4.80
N PHE A 10 -10.45 4.69 -5.43
CA PHE A 10 -10.30 6.07 -4.96
C PHE A 10 -11.29 6.39 -3.83
N ALA A 11 -12.54 5.93 -3.92
CA ALA A 11 -13.55 6.15 -2.89
C ALA A 11 -13.15 5.45 -1.58
N ILE A 12 -12.83 4.16 -1.63
CA ILE A 12 -12.42 3.39 -0.45
C ILE A 12 -11.01 3.77 -0.01
N GLY A 13 -10.08 3.95 -0.96
CA GLY A 13 -8.72 4.37 -0.65
C GLY A 13 -8.67 5.69 0.10
N SER A 14 -9.61 6.62 -0.14
CA SER A 14 -9.63 7.92 0.54
C SER A 14 -9.99 7.86 2.03
N ILE A 15 -10.60 6.77 2.50
CA ILE A 15 -10.99 6.59 3.91
C ILE A 15 -10.11 5.59 4.65
N LEU A 16 -9.35 4.76 3.94
CA LEU A 16 -8.42 3.80 4.54
C LEU A 16 -7.08 4.47 4.83
N MET A 17 -6.62 4.39 6.08
CA MET A 17 -5.28 4.84 6.44
C MET A 17 -4.23 3.81 5.99
N THR A 18 -3.86 3.88 4.71
CA THR A 18 -2.69 3.19 4.15
C THR A 18 -1.64 4.20 3.71
N ILE A 19 -0.53 3.73 3.15
CA ILE A 19 0.48 4.61 2.54
C ILE A 19 0.03 5.22 1.19
N ASP A 20 -0.99 4.66 0.55
CA ASP A 20 -1.38 5.02 -0.81
C ASP A 20 -1.99 6.42 -0.93
N PRO A 21 -2.89 6.90 -0.02
CA PRO A 21 -3.42 8.26 -0.10
C PRO A 21 -2.32 9.33 -0.09
N LEU A 22 -1.31 9.17 0.78
CA LEU A 22 -0.15 10.06 0.83
C LEU A 22 0.68 9.96 -0.46
N SER A 23 0.95 8.75 -0.93
CA SER A 23 1.65 8.50 -2.20
C SER A 23 0.96 9.20 -3.38
N VAL A 24 -0.36 9.05 -3.51
CA VAL A 24 -1.17 9.69 -4.56
C VAL A 24 -1.17 11.21 -4.43
N PHE A 25 -1.35 11.75 -3.21
CA PHE A 25 -1.30 13.18 -2.96
C PHE A 25 0.03 13.79 -3.43
N PHE A 26 1.15 13.22 -2.99
CA PHE A 26 2.47 13.72 -3.34
C PHE A 26 2.81 13.52 -4.82
N TRP A 27 2.34 12.43 -5.45
CA TRP A 27 2.45 12.21 -6.89
C TRP A 27 1.73 13.32 -7.69
N VAL A 28 0.49 13.64 -7.32
CA VAL A 28 -0.26 14.71 -8.01
C VAL A 28 0.37 16.08 -7.76
N ALA A 29 0.84 16.35 -6.54
CA ALA A 29 1.52 17.60 -6.21
C ALA A 29 2.81 17.79 -7.03
N ALA A 30 3.63 16.74 -7.15
CA ALA A 30 4.84 16.71 -7.97
C ALA A 30 4.53 16.90 -9.46
N ALA A 31 3.50 16.24 -9.99
CA ALA A 31 3.07 16.40 -11.36
C ALA A 31 2.65 17.86 -11.65
N LEU A 32 1.81 18.45 -10.79
CA LEU A 32 1.36 19.84 -10.96
C LEU A 32 2.51 20.86 -10.86
N SER A 33 3.43 20.68 -9.91
CA SER A 33 4.60 21.56 -9.79
C SER A 33 5.55 21.39 -10.96
N PHE A 34 5.77 20.16 -11.45
CA PHE A 34 6.64 19.90 -12.60
C PHE A 34 6.09 20.55 -13.86
N TRP A 35 4.79 20.34 -14.14
CA TRP A 35 4.10 20.99 -15.25
C TRP A 35 4.24 22.52 -15.17
N SER A 36 3.99 23.10 -13.99
CA SER A 36 4.17 24.54 -13.76
C SER A 36 5.61 24.99 -14.02
N GLY A 37 6.61 24.22 -13.58
CA GLY A 37 8.03 24.51 -13.79
C GLY A 37 8.47 24.47 -15.25
N VAL A 38 7.88 23.59 -16.05
CA VAL A 38 8.14 23.50 -17.50
C VAL A 38 7.49 24.65 -18.27
N GLN A 39 6.35 25.16 -17.79
CA GLN A 39 5.61 26.25 -18.46
C GLN A 39 6.11 27.64 -18.07
N THR A 40 6.48 27.87 -16.82
CA THR A 40 6.84 29.23 -16.34
C THR A 40 8.35 29.46 -16.18
N ASP A 41 9.18 28.45 -16.43
CA ASP A 41 10.64 28.51 -16.33
C ASP A 41 11.22 28.90 -14.95
N GLN A 42 10.40 28.85 -13.88
CA GLN A 42 10.77 29.29 -12.53
C GLN A 42 11.42 28.15 -11.71
N LYS A 43 12.60 28.40 -11.12
CA LYS A 43 13.36 27.42 -10.31
C LYS A 43 12.58 26.86 -9.11
N ARG A 44 11.70 27.67 -8.49
CA ARG A 44 10.90 27.25 -7.33
C ARG A 44 10.08 26.00 -7.60
N TRP A 45 9.53 25.87 -8.80
CA TRP A 45 8.68 24.74 -9.15
C TRP A 45 9.47 23.44 -9.26
N TRP A 46 10.72 23.51 -9.73
CA TRP A 46 11.61 22.35 -9.80
C TRP A 46 12.04 21.87 -8.41
N MET A 47 12.33 22.80 -7.49
CA MET A 47 12.58 22.46 -6.08
C MET A 47 11.34 21.87 -5.42
N LEU A 48 10.15 22.45 -5.64
CA LEU A 48 8.89 21.90 -5.13
C LEU A 48 8.60 20.52 -5.71
N THR A 49 8.90 20.27 -6.98
CA THR A 49 8.80 18.93 -7.55
C THR A 49 9.70 17.95 -6.82
N GLY A 50 10.97 18.29 -6.60
CA GLY A 50 11.90 17.42 -5.85
C GLY A 50 11.43 17.17 -4.42
N LEU A 51 10.88 18.20 -3.77
CA LEU A 51 10.27 18.13 -2.45
C LEU A 51 9.10 17.13 -2.44
N TRP A 52 8.15 17.26 -3.36
CA TRP A 52 6.97 16.40 -3.41
C TRP A 52 7.32 14.95 -3.76
N ILE A 53 8.23 14.71 -4.71
CA ILE A 53 8.73 13.35 -4.98
C ILE A 53 9.40 12.77 -3.73
N GLY A 54 10.21 13.57 -3.02
CA GLY A 54 10.93 13.13 -1.82
C GLY A 54 10.00 12.76 -0.67
N LEU A 55 8.99 13.59 -0.38
CA LEU A 55 7.96 13.29 0.62
C LEU A 55 7.09 12.09 0.19
N GLY A 56 6.76 12.00 -1.10
CA GLY A 56 6.08 10.85 -1.67
C GLY A 56 6.89 9.57 -1.52
N PHE A 57 8.20 9.62 -1.75
CA PHE A 57 9.11 8.49 -1.58
C PHE A 57 9.17 8.03 -0.13
N GLN A 58 9.11 8.95 0.84
CA GLN A 58 9.01 8.60 2.26
C GLN A 58 7.72 7.81 2.59
N ALA A 59 6.62 8.12 1.92
CA ALA A 59 5.37 7.34 2.07
C ALA A 59 5.43 6.00 1.31
N LYS A 60 5.87 6.02 0.04
CA LYS A 60 5.92 4.86 -0.84
C LYS A 60 7.01 5.03 -1.89
N TYR A 61 7.95 4.07 -1.96
CA TYR A 61 9.10 4.17 -2.85
C TYR A 61 8.73 4.28 -4.34
N THR A 62 7.53 3.81 -4.69
CA THR A 62 6.92 3.99 -6.02
C THR A 62 6.96 5.42 -6.53
N ASN A 63 6.86 6.44 -5.66
CA ASN A 63 6.89 7.83 -6.08
C ASN A 63 8.19 8.24 -6.79
N ALA A 64 9.32 7.56 -6.53
CA ALA A 64 10.56 7.82 -7.27
C ALA A 64 10.43 7.48 -8.77
N ALA A 65 9.50 6.61 -9.17
CA ALA A 65 9.24 6.31 -10.59
C ALA A 65 8.71 7.52 -11.38
N GLU A 66 8.24 8.57 -10.69
CA GLU A 66 7.83 9.81 -11.34
C GLU A 66 9.01 10.54 -12.00
N LEU A 67 10.24 10.36 -11.50
CA LEU A 67 11.45 10.88 -12.14
C LEU A 67 11.61 10.30 -13.56
N ILE A 68 11.32 9.02 -13.75
CA ILE A 68 11.34 8.36 -15.06
C ILE A 68 10.25 8.95 -15.95
N SER A 69 9.06 9.18 -15.39
CA SER A 69 7.92 9.79 -16.10
C SER A 69 8.28 11.18 -16.63
N PHE A 70 8.90 12.02 -15.80
CA PHE A 70 9.36 13.35 -16.20
C PHE A 70 10.50 13.31 -17.21
N ALA A 71 11.46 12.40 -17.05
CA ALA A 71 12.54 12.22 -18.01
C ALA A 71 12.00 11.80 -19.39
N LEU A 72 11.07 10.84 -19.43
CA LEU A 72 10.42 10.40 -20.67
C LEU A 72 9.62 11.52 -21.33
N PHE A 73 8.89 12.32 -20.55
CA PHE A 73 8.19 13.49 -21.08
C PHE A 73 9.14 14.47 -21.78
N LEU A 74 10.22 14.86 -21.09
CA LEU A 74 11.21 15.78 -21.66
C LEU A 74 11.93 15.17 -22.87
N LEU A 75 12.08 13.84 -22.92
CA LEU A 75 12.64 13.13 -24.07
C LEU A 75 11.70 13.13 -25.29
N PHE A 76 10.39 12.94 -25.07
CA PHE A 76 9.37 12.86 -26.12
C PHE A 76 8.85 14.21 -26.63
N VAL A 77 9.23 15.31 -25.98
CA VAL A 77 8.97 16.68 -26.42
C VAL A 77 10.30 17.34 -26.82
N PRO A 78 10.66 17.34 -28.12
CA PRO A 78 11.96 17.79 -28.61
C PRO A 78 12.42 19.16 -28.05
N GLU A 79 11.50 20.11 -27.94
CA GLU A 79 11.72 21.48 -27.49
C GLU A 79 12.12 21.56 -26.01
N LYS A 80 11.78 20.53 -25.22
CA LYS A 80 12.00 20.46 -23.77
C LYS A 80 13.22 19.60 -23.40
N ARG A 81 13.81 18.85 -24.33
CA ARG A 81 14.96 17.93 -24.09
C ARG A 81 16.14 18.59 -23.38
N ARG A 82 16.42 19.86 -23.69
CA ARG A 82 17.48 20.64 -23.03
C ARG A 82 17.32 20.74 -21.51
N LEU A 83 16.10 20.55 -20.99
CA LEU A 83 15.83 20.60 -19.56
C LEU A 83 16.37 19.36 -18.81
N LEU A 84 16.59 18.23 -19.49
CA LEU A 84 17.08 16.98 -18.88
C LEU A 84 18.42 17.16 -18.16
N LEU A 85 19.31 17.95 -18.73
CA LEU A 85 20.65 18.25 -18.17
C LEU A 85 20.76 19.71 -17.72
N SER A 86 19.64 20.34 -17.36
CA SER A 86 19.64 21.72 -16.90
C SER A 86 19.91 21.84 -15.40
N GLY A 87 20.42 22.99 -14.97
CA GLY A 87 20.54 23.32 -13.55
C GLY A 87 19.22 23.18 -12.77
N LYS A 88 18.07 23.34 -13.44
CA LYS A 88 16.74 23.17 -12.84
C LYS A 88 16.42 21.70 -12.55
N MET A 89 16.78 20.79 -13.46
CA MET A 89 16.68 19.36 -13.21
C MET A 89 17.61 18.93 -12.07
N PHE A 90 18.84 19.44 -12.03
CA PHE A 90 19.74 19.16 -10.91
C PHE A 90 19.21 19.70 -9.57
N LEU A 91 18.52 20.84 -9.55
CA LEU A 91 17.84 21.33 -8.35
C LEU A 91 16.74 20.37 -7.88
N LEU A 92 15.89 19.90 -8.81
CA LEU A 92 14.84 18.90 -8.50
C LEU A 92 15.46 17.63 -7.93
N LEU A 93 16.46 17.05 -8.62
CA LEU A 93 17.14 15.82 -8.20
C LEU A 93 17.86 15.99 -6.87
N GLY A 94 18.51 17.14 -6.64
CA GLY A 94 19.17 17.47 -5.39
C GLY A 94 18.20 17.55 -4.23
N THR A 95 17.06 18.23 -4.40
CA THR A 95 16.02 18.30 -3.36
C THR A 95 15.43 16.92 -3.06
N PHE A 96 15.15 16.11 -4.10
CA PHE A 96 14.71 14.73 -3.92
C PHE A 96 15.75 13.90 -3.14
N ALA A 97 17.03 13.97 -3.55
CA ALA A 97 18.10 13.20 -2.92
C ALA A 97 18.23 13.53 -1.42
N ILE A 98 18.19 14.81 -1.04
CA ILE A 98 18.23 15.25 0.36
C ILE A 98 17.09 14.62 1.16
N LEU A 99 15.87 14.61 0.61
CA LEU A 99 14.73 13.98 1.28
C LEU A 99 14.78 12.45 1.29
N ALA A 100 15.48 11.81 0.36
CA ALA A 100 15.68 10.37 0.35
C ALA A 100 16.77 9.91 1.34
N LEU A 101 17.69 10.80 1.75
CA LEU A 101 18.82 10.47 2.62
C LEU A 101 18.44 9.73 3.92
N PRO A 102 17.39 10.11 4.66
CA PRO A 102 17.04 9.41 5.91
C PRO A 102 16.78 7.91 5.71
N ILE A 103 16.09 7.54 4.61
CA ILE A 103 15.84 6.13 4.28
C ILE A 103 17.14 5.42 3.91
N VAL A 104 17.97 6.06 3.08
CA VAL A 104 19.24 5.48 2.63
C VAL A 104 20.18 5.24 3.81
N PHE A 105 20.34 6.22 4.69
CA PHE A 105 21.17 6.08 5.89
C PHE A 105 20.63 5.03 6.84
N TRP A 106 19.32 5.06 7.13
CA TRP A 106 18.71 4.03 7.95
C TRP A 106 18.98 2.65 7.35
N ASN A 107 18.76 2.47 6.05
CA ASN A 107 18.97 1.17 5.42
C ASN A 107 20.44 0.72 5.46
N ALA A 108 21.39 1.64 5.27
CA ALA A 108 22.81 1.36 5.42
C ALA A 108 23.18 0.89 6.84
N PHE A 109 22.63 1.53 7.89
CA PHE A 109 22.85 1.13 9.28
C PHE A 109 22.20 -0.21 9.65
N TYR A 110 21.10 -0.59 8.99
CA TYR A 110 20.40 -1.86 9.21
C TYR A 110 20.70 -2.92 8.13
N GLY A 111 21.92 -2.88 7.58
CA GLY A 111 22.45 -3.94 6.73
C GLY A 111 21.71 -4.14 5.40
N TRP A 112 21.11 -3.07 4.87
CA TRP A 112 20.33 -3.01 3.64
C TRP A 112 19.05 -3.85 3.65
N ILE A 113 18.49 -4.14 4.82
CA ILE A 113 17.38 -5.09 4.97
C ILE A 113 16.10 -4.71 4.22
N THR A 114 15.76 -3.42 4.16
CA THR A 114 14.65 -2.92 3.32
C THR A 114 14.90 -3.15 1.84
N ALA A 115 16.08 -2.81 1.30
CA ALA A 115 16.41 -3.07 -0.10
C ALA A 115 16.29 -4.57 -0.41
N MET A 116 16.86 -5.42 0.46
CA MET A 116 16.73 -6.87 0.42
C MET A 116 15.26 -7.33 0.36
N HIS A 117 14.40 -6.81 1.24
CA HIS A 117 12.95 -7.11 1.23
C HIS A 117 12.23 -6.61 -0.02
N LEU A 118 12.66 -5.49 -0.62
CA LEU A 118 12.05 -5.00 -1.85
C LEU A 118 12.38 -5.90 -3.06
N PHE A 119 13.63 -6.34 -3.16
CA PHE A 119 14.05 -7.26 -4.22
C PHE A 119 13.31 -8.60 -4.13
N GLU A 120 13.18 -9.16 -2.93
CA GLU A 120 12.36 -10.36 -2.68
C GLU A 120 10.86 -10.12 -2.80
N GLY A 121 10.41 -8.94 -2.39
CA GLY A 121 9.02 -8.51 -2.53
C GLY A 121 8.58 -8.45 -3.99
N GLY A 122 9.52 -8.22 -4.92
CA GLY A 122 9.31 -8.35 -6.36
C GLY A 122 9.47 -9.78 -6.90
N ASP A 123 9.89 -10.73 -6.07
CA ASP A 123 10.25 -12.12 -6.43
C ASP A 123 11.32 -12.14 -7.55
N LEU A 124 12.21 -11.13 -7.54
CA LEU A 124 13.26 -10.92 -8.55
C LEU A 124 14.49 -11.80 -8.30
N ASP A 125 14.59 -12.37 -7.10
CA ASP A 125 15.66 -13.21 -6.59
C ASP A 125 15.44 -14.71 -6.87
N ARG A 126 14.18 -15.16 -6.96
CA ARG A 126 13.84 -16.59 -7.20
C ARG A 126 13.73 -16.99 -8.67
N GLY A 127 14.17 -16.09 -9.57
CA GLY A 127 14.10 -16.23 -11.01
C GLY A 127 12.74 -15.80 -11.59
N PHE A 128 12.77 -15.05 -12.68
CA PHE A 128 11.56 -14.55 -13.34
C PHE A 128 10.85 -15.67 -14.11
N LYS A 129 9.69 -16.11 -13.62
CA LYS A 129 8.85 -17.13 -14.25
C LYS A 129 7.57 -16.50 -14.80
N VAL A 130 7.46 -16.45 -16.12
CA VAL A 130 6.28 -15.92 -16.80
C VAL A 130 5.04 -16.75 -16.46
N ASN A 131 4.03 -16.09 -15.93
CA ASN A 131 2.73 -16.63 -15.60
C ASN A 131 1.63 -15.72 -16.17
N TRP A 132 1.09 -16.12 -17.32
CA TRP A 132 0.03 -15.40 -18.02
C TRP A 132 -1.28 -15.32 -17.22
N GLY A 133 -1.54 -16.27 -16.32
CA GLY A 133 -2.70 -16.25 -15.43
C GLY A 133 -2.62 -15.12 -14.41
N LYS A 134 -1.45 -14.90 -13.79
CA LYS A 134 -1.21 -13.77 -12.88
C LYS A 134 -1.30 -12.43 -13.62
N PHE A 135 -0.76 -12.37 -14.83
CA PHE A 135 -0.85 -11.19 -15.68
C PHE A 135 -2.30 -10.85 -16.05
N ALA A 136 -3.08 -11.82 -16.55
CA ALA A 136 -4.51 -11.63 -16.83
C ALA A 136 -5.28 -11.24 -15.56
N GLY A 137 -4.95 -11.87 -14.43
CA GLY A 137 -5.49 -11.54 -13.11
C GLY A 137 -5.22 -10.10 -12.69
N PHE A 138 -4.04 -9.54 -13.01
CA PHE A 138 -3.73 -8.14 -12.78
C PHE A 138 -4.66 -7.21 -13.58
N TRP A 139 -4.83 -7.44 -14.89
CA TRP A 139 -5.73 -6.62 -15.71
C TRP A 139 -7.19 -6.70 -15.25
N LEU A 140 -7.65 -7.91 -14.88
CA LEU A 140 -8.98 -8.10 -14.29
C LEU A 140 -9.10 -7.35 -12.97
N LEU A 141 -8.08 -7.41 -12.10
CA LEU A 141 -8.07 -6.69 -10.84
C LEU A 141 -8.07 -5.18 -11.04
N GLN A 142 -7.34 -4.66 -12.03
CA GLN A 142 -7.38 -3.25 -12.40
C GLN A 142 -8.77 -2.82 -12.87
N ALA A 143 -9.45 -3.65 -13.68
CA ALA A 143 -10.83 -3.42 -14.06
C ALA A 143 -11.78 -3.40 -12.86
N ILE A 144 -11.62 -4.31 -11.89
CA ILE A 144 -12.45 -4.34 -10.67
C ILE A 144 -12.24 -3.11 -9.80
N VAL A 145 -10.98 -2.73 -9.51
CA VAL A 145 -10.71 -1.62 -8.58
C VAL A 145 -11.02 -0.25 -9.18
N VAL A 146 -10.99 -0.11 -10.51
CA VAL A 146 -11.37 1.11 -11.23
C VAL A 146 -12.83 1.12 -11.69
N SER A 147 -13.56 0.01 -11.58
CA SER A 147 -14.80 -0.29 -12.33
C SER A 147 -14.56 -0.66 -13.80
N PRO A 148 -15.08 -1.79 -14.31
CA PRO A 148 -14.72 -2.31 -15.63
C PRO A 148 -14.97 -1.34 -16.78
N VAL A 149 -16.10 -0.64 -16.76
CA VAL A 149 -16.49 0.29 -17.82
C VAL A 149 -15.61 1.54 -17.78
N LEU A 150 -15.32 2.07 -16.60
CA LEU A 150 -14.46 3.24 -16.44
C LEU A 150 -13.00 2.89 -16.75
N PHE A 151 -12.56 1.67 -16.43
CA PHE A 151 -11.24 1.16 -16.80
C PHE A 151 -11.07 1.09 -18.32
N LEU A 152 -12.07 0.59 -19.05
CA LEU A 152 -12.05 0.57 -20.52
C LEU A 152 -12.01 1.98 -21.11
N MET A 153 -12.73 2.94 -20.53
CA MET A 153 -12.66 4.35 -20.97
C MET A 153 -11.28 4.95 -20.73
N MET A 154 -10.69 4.66 -19.57
CA MET A 154 -9.33 5.06 -19.24
C MET A 154 -8.32 4.47 -20.23
N LEU A 155 -8.41 3.18 -20.54
CA LEU A 155 -7.55 2.54 -21.54
C LEU A 155 -7.76 3.13 -22.94
N ALA A 156 -9.01 3.39 -23.33
CA ALA A 156 -9.31 4.03 -24.60
C ALA A 156 -8.66 5.42 -24.71
N GLY A 157 -8.69 6.22 -23.65
CA GLY A 157 -8.01 7.51 -23.58
C GLY A 157 -6.48 7.40 -23.50
N ALA A 158 -5.95 6.35 -22.88
CA ALA A 158 -4.50 6.11 -22.81
C ALA A 158 -3.91 5.58 -24.13
N ILE A 159 -4.71 4.89 -24.95
CA ILE A 159 -4.30 4.39 -26.27
C ILE A 159 -4.60 5.43 -27.37
N ARG A 160 -5.75 6.11 -27.27
CA ARG A 160 -6.23 7.11 -28.24
C ARG A 160 -6.53 8.42 -27.51
N PRO A 161 -5.52 9.12 -26.99
CA PRO A 161 -5.73 10.39 -26.31
C PRO A 161 -6.40 11.38 -27.25
N ALA A 162 -7.38 12.13 -26.73
CA ALA A 162 -8.11 13.10 -27.53
C ALA A 162 -7.16 14.12 -28.17
N GLU A 163 -7.38 14.39 -29.45
CA GLU A 163 -6.64 15.40 -30.17
C GLU A 163 -7.35 16.74 -30.00
N THR A 164 -6.84 17.59 -29.10
CA THR A 164 -7.31 18.97 -29.00
C THR A 164 -6.21 19.94 -29.43
N LYS A 165 -6.62 21.12 -29.91
CA LYS A 165 -5.73 22.18 -30.43
C LYS A 165 -4.69 22.68 -29.41
N THR A 166 -4.91 22.46 -28.11
CA THR A 166 -4.02 22.81 -26.99
C THR A 166 -3.30 21.59 -26.37
N ALA A 167 -3.51 20.38 -26.89
CA ALA A 167 -3.20 19.12 -26.19
C ALA A 167 -1.92 18.38 -26.57
N HIS A 168 -1.08 18.86 -27.51
CA HIS A 168 0.03 18.02 -27.97
C HIS A 168 1.06 17.71 -26.86
N GLU A 169 1.43 18.69 -26.04
CA GLU A 169 2.32 18.48 -24.88
C GLU A 169 1.58 17.82 -23.71
N GLY A 170 0.38 18.30 -23.39
CA GLY A 170 -0.41 17.79 -22.26
C GLY A 170 -0.75 16.30 -22.36
N LYS A 171 -1.08 15.81 -23.56
CA LYS A 171 -1.36 14.38 -23.76
C LYS A 171 -0.10 13.52 -23.55
N LYS A 172 1.05 13.95 -24.09
CA LYS A 172 2.33 13.26 -23.91
C LYS A 172 2.69 13.21 -22.42
N TYR A 173 2.50 14.31 -21.71
CA TYR A 173 2.76 14.39 -20.28
C TYR A 173 1.92 13.39 -19.47
N LEU A 174 0.61 13.37 -19.69
CA LEU A 174 -0.29 12.42 -19.02
C LEU A 174 0.04 10.96 -19.37
N LEU A 175 0.36 10.68 -20.64
CA LEU A 175 0.79 9.34 -21.07
C LEU A 175 2.05 8.89 -20.34
N THR A 176 3.03 9.78 -20.17
CA THR A 176 4.27 9.48 -19.44
C THR A 176 4.08 9.36 -17.94
N LEU A 177 3.01 9.92 -17.36
CA LEU A 177 2.65 9.68 -15.95
C LEU A 177 1.88 8.38 -15.75
N PHE A 178 1.13 7.94 -16.76
CA PHE A 178 0.33 6.72 -16.70
C PHE A 178 1.14 5.47 -17.05
N TRP A 179 1.68 5.41 -18.29
CA TRP A 179 2.18 4.17 -18.86
C TRP A 179 3.43 3.61 -18.17
N PRO A 180 4.50 4.37 -17.86
CA PRO A 180 5.72 3.79 -17.29
C PRO A 180 5.44 3.03 -15.99
N LEU A 181 4.72 3.65 -15.06
CA LEU A 181 4.41 3.02 -13.78
C LEU A 181 3.40 1.87 -13.95
N PHE A 182 2.35 2.07 -14.76
CA PHE A 182 1.36 1.02 -14.99
C PHE A 182 1.99 -0.22 -15.64
N LEU A 183 2.86 -0.04 -16.65
CA LEU A 183 3.54 -1.12 -17.35
C LEU A 183 4.59 -1.81 -16.49
N VAL A 184 5.28 -1.11 -15.58
CA VAL A 184 6.17 -1.74 -14.61
C VAL A 184 5.39 -2.73 -13.73
N TYR A 185 4.23 -2.34 -13.21
CA TYR A 185 3.41 -3.25 -12.41
C TYR A 185 2.76 -4.36 -13.24
N ALA A 186 2.37 -4.07 -14.48
CA ALA A 186 1.91 -5.10 -15.41
C ALA A 186 3.04 -6.11 -15.68
N TRP A 187 4.28 -5.67 -15.86
CA TRP A 187 5.43 -6.54 -16.07
C TRP A 187 5.75 -7.38 -14.82
N ILE A 188 5.77 -6.77 -13.62
CA ILE A 188 5.91 -7.50 -12.35
C ILE A 188 4.81 -8.55 -12.20
N SER A 189 3.60 -8.25 -12.69
CA SER A 189 2.47 -9.17 -12.61
C SER A 189 2.64 -10.47 -13.41
N LEU A 190 3.56 -10.50 -14.39
CA LEU A 190 3.93 -11.74 -15.08
C LEU A 190 4.59 -12.73 -14.12
N ASN A 191 5.25 -12.27 -13.06
CA ASN A 191 5.96 -13.13 -12.12
C ASN A 191 5.17 -13.32 -10.81
N LYS A 192 4.57 -12.25 -10.29
CA LYS A 192 3.92 -12.23 -8.97
C LYS A 192 2.55 -11.58 -9.01
N THR A 193 1.61 -12.03 -8.18
CA THR A 193 0.32 -11.35 -8.03
C THR A 193 0.54 -9.94 -7.49
N ALA A 194 0.29 -8.93 -8.33
CA ALA A 194 0.36 -7.52 -7.95
C ALA A 194 -0.97 -7.08 -7.30
N ASN A 195 -0.89 -6.26 -6.24
CA ASN A 195 -2.11 -5.74 -5.61
C ASN A 195 -2.74 -4.62 -6.45
N GLY A 196 -4.08 -4.53 -6.40
CA GLY A 196 -4.84 -3.60 -7.24
C GLY A 196 -4.50 -2.12 -7.00
N ASN A 197 -4.13 -1.77 -5.77
CA ASN A 197 -3.75 -0.42 -5.36
C ASN A 197 -2.34 0.01 -5.79
N TRP A 198 -1.50 -0.89 -6.29
CA TRP A 198 -0.11 -0.56 -6.62
C TRP A 198 -0.01 0.51 -7.72
N THR A 199 -0.96 0.52 -8.65
CA THR A 199 -1.06 1.46 -9.77
C THR A 199 -1.75 2.79 -9.42
N ALA A 200 -2.24 2.97 -8.19
CA ALA A 200 -3.07 4.12 -7.81
C ALA A 200 -2.50 5.50 -8.23
N PRO A 201 -1.18 5.78 -8.10
CA PRO A 201 -0.62 7.05 -8.57
C PRO A 201 -0.75 7.24 -10.09
N ALA A 202 -0.44 6.22 -10.89
CA ALA A 202 -0.58 6.27 -12.35
C ALA A 202 -2.03 6.44 -12.79
N LEU A 203 -2.96 5.78 -12.09
CA LEU A 203 -4.38 5.82 -12.41
C LEU A 203 -4.93 7.26 -12.40
N VAL A 204 -4.37 8.19 -11.62
CA VAL A 204 -4.79 9.60 -11.66
C VAL A 204 -4.63 10.21 -13.06
N ALA A 205 -3.48 10.03 -13.70
CA ALA A 205 -3.27 10.50 -15.07
C ALA A 205 -4.16 9.73 -16.07
N GLY A 206 -4.35 8.43 -15.83
CA GLY A 206 -5.29 7.60 -16.56
C GLY A 206 -6.72 8.17 -16.53
N LEU A 207 -7.21 8.62 -15.38
CA LEU A 207 -8.54 9.24 -15.27
C LEU A 207 -8.69 10.48 -16.13
N ILE A 208 -7.66 11.32 -16.18
CA ILE A 208 -7.67 12.53 -17.01
C ILE A 208 -7.68 12.16 -18.49
N LEU A 209 -6.86 11.17 -18.89
CA LEU A 209 -6.85 10.65 -20.27
C LEU A 209 -8.21 10.05 -20.67
N GLY A 210 -8.79 9.23 -19.80
CA GLY A 210 -10.10 8.62 -20.01
C GLY A 210 -11.22 9.66 -20.10
N ALA A 211 -11.22 10.65 -19.20
CA ALA A 211 -12.18 11.75 -19.25
C ALA A 211 -12.02 12.57 -20.53
N GLY A 212 -10.78 12.89 -20.93
CA GLY A 212 -10.49 13.59 -22.18
C GLY A 212 -11.01 12.84 -23.42
N TRP A 213 -11.00 11.50 -23.40
CA TRP A 213 -11.58 10.69 -24.46
C TRP A 213 -13.12 10.58 -24.39
N ALA A 214 -13.67 10.50 -23.18
CA ALA A 214 -15.09 10.26 -22.95
C ALA A 214 -15.94 11.52 -23.16
N VAL A 215 -15.46 12.70 -22.77
CA VAL A 215 -16.21 13.97 -22.85
C VAL A 215 -16.61 14.32 -24.30
N PRO A 216 -15.74 14.25 -25.32
CA PRO A 216 -16.15 14.46 -26.71
C PRO A 216 -17.22 13.46 -27.18
N LYS A 217 -17.15 12.19 -26.75
CA LYS A 217 -18.19 11.19 -27.07
C LYS A 217 -19.52 11.52 -26.41
N TRP A 218 -19.50 12.10 -25.22
CA TRP A 218 -20.73 12.56 -24.55
C TRP A 218 -21.41 13.70 -25.32
N SER A 219 -20.63 14.69 -25.75
CA SER A 219 -21.13 15.88 -26.43
C SER A 219 -21.59 15.56 -27.85
N GLU A 220 -20.79 14.80 -28.61
CA GLU A 220 -20.95 14.60 -30.06
C GLU A 220 -21.55 13.24 -30.43
N GLY A 221 -21.39 12.21 -29.59
CA GLY A 221 -21.73 10.82 -29.91
C GLY A 221 -23.21 10.43 -29.78
N GLY A 222 -24.11 11.39 -29.53
CA GLY A 222 -25.55 11.13 -29.40
C GLY A 222 -25.96 10.34 -28.15
N LYS A 223 -27.22 9.86 -28.12
CA LYS A 223 -27.84 9.26 -26.92
C LYS A 223 -27.15 7.97 -26.45
N VAL A 224 -26.57 7.19 -27.36
CA VAL A 224 -25.91 5.91 -27.03
C VAL A 224 -24.70 6.12 -26.14
N TRP A 225 -23.78 7.02 -26.54
CA TRP A 225 -22.59 7.31 -25.74
C TRP A 225 -22.96 7.91 -24.38
N ARG A 226 -24.01 8.73 -24.31
CA ARG A 226 -24.52 9.22 -23.03
C ARG A 226 -25.01 8.09 -22.12
N GLY A 227 -25.77 7.14 -22.68
CA GLY A 227 -26.18 5.93 -21.97
C GLY A 227 -25.01 5.12 -21.44
N VAL A 228 -23.97 4.89 -22.27
CA VAL A 228 -22.78 4.14 -21.88
C VAL A 228 -21.99 4.84 -20.76
N LEU A 229 -21.77 6.16 -20.85
CA LEU A 229 -21.04 6.89 -19.81
C LEU A 229 -21.82 6.93 -18.49
N LEU A 230 -23.15 7.16 -18.54
CA LEU A 230 -23.99 7.12 -17.34
C LEU A 230 -24.00 5.72 -16.73
N ALA A 231 -24.17 4.67 -17.55
CA ALA A 231 -24.11 3.29 -17.08
C ALA A 231 -22.76 2.98 -16.43
N GLY A 232 -21.65 3.44 -17.00
CA GLY A 232 -20.32 3.26 -16.42
C GLY A 232 -20.18 3.92 -15.05
N LEU A 233 -20.67 5.15 -14.90
CA LEU A 233 -20.68 5.84 -13.59
C LEU A 233 -21.61 5.16 -12.58
N LEU A 234 -22.79 4.69 -13.01
CA LEU A 234 -23.74 3.97 -12.17
C LEU A 234 -23.19 2.61 -11.73
N ILE A 235 -22.54 1.86 -12.62
CA ILE A 235 -21.88 0.59 -12.29
C ILE A 235 -20.80 0.84 -11.24
N GLY A 236 -19.91 1.82 -11.44
CA GLY A 236 -18.89 2.16 -10.44
C GLY A 236 -19.50 2.57 -9.10
N LEU A 237 -20.57 3.37 -9.14
CA LEU A 237 -21.29 3.77 -7.93
C LEU A 237 -21.87 2.57 -7.20
N VAL A 238 -22.50 1.63 -7.91
CA VAL A 238 -23.04 0.40 -7.34
C VAL A 238 -21.93 -0.49 -6.79
N GLU A 239 -20.84 -0.70 -7.52
CA GLU A 239 -19.68 -1.47 -7.05
C GLU A 239 -19.11 -0.88 -5.75
N THR A 240 -18.89 0.44 -5.74
CA THR A 240 -18.42 1.15 -4.54
C THR A 240 -19.44 1.03 -3.40
N ALA A 241 -20.73 1.20 -3.69
CA ALA A 241 -21.81 1.11 -2.73
C ALA A 241 -21.88 -0.27 -2.04
N LEU A 242 -21.76 -1.33 -2.83
CA LEU A 242 -21.80 -2.71 -2.38
C LEU A 242 -20.60 -3.09 -1.49
N LEU A 243 -19.49 -2.35 -1.59
CA LEU A 243 -18.33 -2.54 -0.72
C LEU A 243 -18.52 -1.86 0.64
N HIS A 244 -19.36 -0.84 0.75
CA HIS A 244 -19.64 -0.16 2.02
C HIS A 244 -20.82 -0.79 2.79
N ASP A 245 -20.78 -0.70 4.12
CA ASP A 245 -21.83 -1.25 5.00
C ASP A 245 -23.10 -0.39 5.08
N PHE A 246 -23.25 0.65 4.26
CA PHE A 246 -24.48 1.44 4.26
C PHE A 246 -25.66 0.67 3.64
N LEU A 247 -25.37 -0.34 2.82
CA LEU A 247 -26.38 -1.29 2.35
C LEU A 247 -26.45 -2.47 3.32
N PRO A 248 -27.64 -3.02 3.60
CA PRO A 248 -27.81 -4.22 4.42
C PRO A 248 -27.39 -5.50 3.67
N ILE A 249 -26.37 -5.41 2.80
CA ILE A 249 -25.87 -6.49 1.97
C ILE A 249 -24.41 -6.70 2.36
N HIS A 250 -24.12 -7.86 2.96
CA HIS A 250 -22.76 -8.21 3.35
C HIS A 250 -22.20 -9.27 2.40
N PHE A 251 -21.15 -8.91 1.67
CA PHE A 251 -20.42 -9.84 0.81
C PHE A 251 -19.35 -10.57 1.62
N LYS A 252 -19.29 -11.89 1.47
CA LYS A 252 -18.18 -12.68 2.00
C LYS A 252 -16.86 -12.15 1.40
N ASN A 253 -15.85 -11.97 2.25
CA ASN A 253 -14.54 -11.43 1.87
C ASN A 253 -14.56 -9.97 1.41
N ASN A 254 -15.45 -9.13 1.95
CA ASN A 254 -15.43 -7.70 1.69
C ASN A 254 -14.07 -7.11 2.16
N PRO A 255 -13.28 -6.46 1.29
CA PRO A 255 -11.99 -5.87 1.66
C PRO A 255 -12.08 -4.88 2.82
N LEU A 256 -13.20 -4.16 2.95
CA LEU A 256 -13.41 -3.20 4.05
C LEU A 256 -13.55 -3.88 5.41
N ASP A 257 -13.88 -5.15 5.47
CA ASP A 257 -14.00 -5.87 6.74
C ASP A 257 -12.67 -5.91 7.48
N ARG A 258 -11.55 -5.92 6.77
CA ARG A 258 -10.22 -5.87 7.38
C ARG A 258 -10.01 -4.64 8.26
N ALA A 259 -10.69 -3.52 7.99
CA ALA A 259 -10.59 -2.29 8.75
C ALA A 259 -11.55 -2.22 9.96
N LYS A 260 -12.45 -3.19 10.13
CA LYS A 260 -13.54 -3.13 11.13
C LYS A 260 -13.28 -4.05 12.32
N GLY A 261 -13.97 -3.77 13.43
CA GLY A 261 -14.06 -4.69 14.57
C GLY A 261 -12.82 -4.80 15.45
N TRP A 262 -11.83 -3.91 15.27
CA TRP A 262 -10.60 -3.93 16.07
C TRP A 262 -10.81 -3.43 17.50
N GLY A 263 -11.73 -2.48 17.70
CA GLY A 263 -12.13 -2.06 19.05
C GLY A 263 -12.78 -3.19 19.84
N ASP A 264 -13.70 -3.93 19.21
CA ASP A 264 -14.38 -5.08 19.83
C ASP A 264 -13.36 -6.20 20.15
N LEU A 265 -12.44 -6.51 19.23
CA LEU A 265 -11.34 -7.46 19.47
C LEU A 265 -10.45 -7.03 20.65
N ALA A 266 -10.06 -5.76 20.72
CA ALA A 266 -9.24 -5.25 21.80
C ALA A 266 -9.98 -5.25 23.15
N GLY A 267 -11.29 -4.99 23.14
CA GLY A 267 -12.14 -5.12 24.33
C GLY A 267 -12.16 -6.55 24.87
N GLU A 268 -12.29 -7.55 23.99
CA GLU A 268 -12.17 -8.96 24.40
C GLU A 268 -10.76 -9.34 24.84
N ALA A 269 -9.73 -8.85 24.14
CA ALA A 269 -8.34 -9.03 24.54
C ALA A 269 -8.08 -8.47 25.94
N GLN A 270 -8.63 -7.30 26.26
CA GLN A 270 -8.47 -6.68 27.57
C GLN A 270 -9.14 -7.49 28.68
N LYS A 271 -10.34 -8.04 28.43
CA LYS A 271 -11.01 -8.94 29.39
C LYS A 271 -10.16 -10.16 29.68
N VAL A 272 -9.64 -10.82 28.64
CA VAL A 272 -8.78 -12.00 28.81
C VAL A 272 -7.47 -11.63 29.50
N ARG A 273 -6.85 -10.48 29.14
CA ARG A 273 -5.62 -9.98 29.77
C ARG A 273 -5.79 -9.81 31.28
N GLN A 274 -6.92 -9.27 31.72
CA GLN A 274 -7.25 -9.11 33.14
C GLN A 274 -7.54 -10.46 33.82
N GLU A 275 -8.26 -11.36 33.15
CA GLU A 275 -8.60 -12.70 33.66
C GLU A 275 -7.35 -13.53 33.98
N ILE A 276 -6.34 -13.49 33.09
CA ILE A 276 -5.11 -14.28 33.25
C ILE A 276 -3.98 -13.52 33.94
N GLY A 277 -4.17 -12.23 34.23
CA GLY A 277 -3.12 -11.37 34.78
C GLY A 277 -1.90 -11.24 33.86
N ALA A 278 -2.11 -11.08 32.55
CA ALA A 278 -1.00 -11.01 31.59
C ALA A 278 -0.23 -9.69 31.66
N ASP A 279 1.10 -9.81 31.75
CA ASP A 279 2.07 -8.73 31.81
C ASP A 279 2.18 -7.98 30.47
N PHE A 280 2.03 -8.70 29.35
CA PHE A 280 2.14 -8.16 28.01
C PHE A 280 1.29 -8.89 26.98
N VAL A 281 1.19 -8.32 25.79
CA VAL A 281 0.37 -8.84 24.68
C VAL A 281 1.27 -9.18 23.49
N ILE A 282 1.08 -10.36 22.92
CA ILE A 282 1.72 -10.81 21.69
C ILE A 282 0.62 -11.08 20.67
N ALA A 283 0.86 -10.77 19.39
CA ALA A 283 -0.02 -11.16 18.31
C ALA A 283 0.75 -11.92 17.23
N ASP A 284 0.09 -12.86 16.56
CA ASP A 284 0.66 -13.67 15.49
C ASP A 284 1.30 -12.86 14.35
N GLU A 285 0.67 -11.75 13.99
CA GLU A 285 1.12 -10.85 12.93
C GLU A 285 1.26 -9.39 13.41
N TYR A 286 2.14 -8.65 12.73
CA TYR A 286 2.43 -7.24 13.03
C TYR A 286 1.20 -6.33 12.89
N GLN A 287 0.26 -6.68 11.99
CA GLN A 287 -0.98 -5.93 11.82
C GLN A 287 -1.86 -6.07 13.08
N THR A 288 -2.09 -7.30 13.55
CA THR A 288 -2.83 -7.56 14.78
C THR A 288 -2.14 -6.92 15.99
N ALA A 289 -0.80 -7.01 16.09
CA ALA A 289 -0.03 -6.39 17.17
C ALA A 289 -0.20 -4.86 17.17
N SER A 290 -0.07 -4.20 16.02
CA SER A 290 -0.21 -2.74 15.92
C SER A 290 -1.62 -2.27 16.27
N LEU A 291 -2.65 -3.01 15.85
CA LEU A 291 -4.05 -2.68 16.15
C LEU A 291 -4.40 -2.93 17.62
N LEU A 292 -3.90 -4.01 18.24
CA LEU A 292 -4.03 -4.19 19.69
C LEU A 292 -3.31 -3.08 20.46
N SER A 293 -2.12 -2.66 20.01
CA SER A 293 -1.40 -1.54 20.63
C SER A 293 -2.18 -0.23 20.55
N PHE A 294 -2.93 -0.02 19.47
CA PHE A 294 -3.73 1.19 19.26
C PHE A 294 -5.04 1.20 20.05
N TYR A 295 -5.76 0.07 20.07
CA TYR A 295 -7.12 -0.03 20.61
C TYR A 295 -7.20 -0.49 22.06
N LEU A 296 -6.15 -1.10 22.64
CA LEU A 296 -6.16 -1.43 24.07
C LEU A 296 -6.13 -0.15 24.92
N PRO A 297 -6.83 -0.13 26.09
CA PRO A 297 -7.03 1.10 26.86
C PRO A 297 -5.74 1.80 27.31
N ASP A 298 -4.73 1.02 27.72
CA ASP A 298 -3.42 1.50 28.17
C ASP A 298 -2.42 1.70 27.03
N ARG A 299 -2.84 1.46 25.77
CA ARG A 299 -2.01 1.52 24.55
C ARG A 299 -0.64 0.87 24.73
N PRO A 300 -0.58 -0.39 25.18
CA PRO A 300 0.68 -1.06 25.44
C PRO A 300 1.37 -1.30 24.10
N ARG A 301 2.69 -1.47 24.13
CA ARG A 301 3.38 -2.08 23.00
C ARG A 301 3.01 -3.57 22.96
N ALA A 302 2.19 -3.98 22.00
CA ALA A 302 2.06 -5.40 21.68
C ALA A 302 3.26 -5.87 20.85
N PHE A 303 3.57 -7.16 20.93
CA PHE A 303 4.73 -7.77 20.29
C PHE A 303 4.30 -8.78 19.22
N THR A 304 5.26 -9.22 18.41
CA THR A 304 5.11 -10.39 17.53
C THR A 304 5.98 -11.54 18.06
N PRO A 305 5.69 -12.81 17.69
CA PRO A 305 6.55 -13.94 18.02
C PRO A 305 8.00 -13.71 17.63
N ASP A 306 8.90 -14.25 18.44
CA ASP A 306 10.34 -14.11 18.28
C ASP A 306 10.90 -15.04 17.17
N TRP A 307 10.67 -14.64 15.91
CA TRP A 307 11.16 -15.34 14.72
C TRP A 307 12.65 -15.09 14.47
N PRO A 308 13.43 -16.11 14.06
CA PRO A 308 14.87 -15.96 13.81
C PRO A 308 15.17 -15.10 12.58
N GLN A 309 14.21 -14.94 11.66
CA GLN A 309 14.32 -14.13 10.46
C GLN A 309 13.71 -12.74 10.65
N ILE A 310 14.29 -11.73 10.00
CA ILE A 310 13.70 -10.40 9.90
C ILE A 310 12.57 -10.46 8.88
N MET A 311 11.33 -10.26 9.35
CA MET A 311 10.13 -10.24 8.49
C MET A 311 9.48 -8.86 8.45
N THR A 312 9.56 -8.13 9.57
CA THR A 312 8.91 -6.84 9.74
C THR A 312 9.75 -5.96 10.66
N GLN A 313 9.34 -4.69 10.82
CA GLN A 313 9.97 -3.78 11.76
C GLN A 313 9.97 -4.30 13.21
N TYR A 314 9.01 -5.17 13.58
CA TYR A 314 8.96 -5.79 14.91
C TYR A 314 10.14 -6.73 15.18
N SER A 315 10.78 -7.28 14.15
CA SER A 315 12.01 -8.09 14.30
C SER A 315 13.25 -7.26 14.63
N ILE A 316 13.22 -5.95 14.39
CA ILE A 316 14.34 -5.02 14.66
C ILE A 316 14.20 -4.39 16.04
N TRP A 317 12.96 -4.20 16.47
CA TRP A 317 12.64 -3.65 17.77
C TRP A 317 12.88 -4.64 18.92
N PRO A 318 13.11 -4.16 20.16
CA PRO A 318 13.23 -5.03 21.32
C PRO A 318 12.01 -5.94 21.47
N SER A 319 12.27 -7.25 21.51
CA SER A 319 11.31 -8.33 21.68
C SER A 319 10.71 -8.37 23.08
N TYR A 320 9.64 -9.14 23.27
CA TYR A 320 9.10 -9.37 24.61
C TYR A 320 10.10 -10.10 25.53
N ARG A 321 11.00 -10.92 24.97
CA ARG A 321 12.05 -11.61 25.73
C ARG A 321 13.10 -10.66 26.30
N GLU A 322 13.34 -9.54 25.63
CA GLU A 322 14.25 -8.49 26.11
C GLU A 322 13.60 -7.61 27.19
N LYS A 323 12.27 -7.46 27.10
CA LYS A 323 11.52 -6.50 27.91
C LYS A 323 11.00 -7.07 29.22
N PHE A 324 10.68 -8.36 29.26
CA PHE A 324 10.02 -8.98 30.39
C PHE A 324 10.90 -10.08 31.01
N PRO A 325 10.96 -10.16 32.35
CA PRO A 325 11.78 -11.16 33.03
C PRO A 325 11.21 -12.57 32.84
N GLY A 326 12.06 -13.56 33.10
CA GLY A 326 11.61 -14.95 33.16
C GLY A 326 10.48 -15.14 34.18
N GLY A 327 9.52 -16.01 33.87
CA GLY A 327 8.32 -16.24 34.68
C GLY A 327 7.12 -15.37 34.30
N SER A 328 7.30 -14.33 33.49
CA SER A 328 6.22 -13.44 33.05
C SER A 328 5.14 -14.19 32.24
N THR A 329 3.91 -13.68 32.26
CA THR A 329 2.76 -14.22 31.54
C THR A 329 2.37 -13.32 30.36
N GLY A 330 2.29 -13.90 29.17
CA GLY A 330 1.84 -13.21 27.96
C GLY A 330 0.41 -13.59 27.57
N LEU A 331 -0.35 -12.61 27.07
CA LEU A 331 -1.56 -12.87 26.28
C LEU A 331 -1.17 -12.97 24.81
N TYR A 332 -1.26 -14.16 24.24
CA TYR A 332 -1.05 -14.35 22.80
C TYR A 332 -2.39 -14.36 22.06
N VAL A 333 -2.53 -13.51 21.05
CA VAL A 333 -3.74 -13.36 20.23
C VAL A 333 -3.42 -13.79 18.81
N ALA A 334 -4.07 -14.82 18.30
CA ALA A 334 -3.79 -15.35 16.97
C ALA A 334 -5.05 -15.71 16.19
N GLU A 335 -5.05 -15.50 14.90
CA GLU A 335 -6.07 -16.02 13.99
C GLU A 335 -5.98 -17.54 13.84
N GLN A 336 -4.77 -18.10 13.95
CA GLN A 336 -4.56 -19.53 13.83
C GLN A 336 -4.91 -20.31 15.12
N PRO A 337 -5.49 -21.51 15.01
CA PRO A 337 -5.91 -22.32 16.15
C PRO A 337 -4.75 -23.04 16.86
N ASN A 338 -3.56 -23.05 16.26
CA ASN A 338 -2.35 -23.61 16.86
C ASN A 338 -1.35 -22.48 17.13
N PRO A 339 -0.70 -22.45 18.31
CA PRO A 339 0.31 -21.45 18.59
C PRO A 339 1.51 -21.59 17.66
N LEU A 340 2.06 -20.47 17.21
CA LEU A 340 3.24 -20.48 16.36
C LEU A 340 4.45 -21.08 17.10
N PRO A 341 5.38 -21.76 16.40
CA PRO A 341 6.51 -22.45 17.04
C PRO A 341 7.33 -21.60 18.02
N PRO A 342 7.61 -20.30 17.77
CA PRO A 342 8.30 -19.46 18.75
C PRO A 342 7.53 -19.32 20.07
N ILE A 343 6.20 -19.25 20.02
CA ILE A 343 5.35 -19.13 21.22
C ILE A 343 5.40 -20.43 22.04
N ALA A 344 5.27 -21.59 21.39
CA ALA A 344 5.39 -22.87 22.08
C ALA A 344 6.80 -23.09 22.66
N ARG A 345 7.84 -22.59 21.99
CA ARG A 345 9.23 -22.64 22.46
C ARG A 345 9.45 -21.76 23.69
N ASP A 346 8.94 -20.53 23.68
CA ASP A 346 9.35 -19.47 24.62
C ASP A 346 8.66 -19.51 25.97
N PHE A 347 7.56 -20.27 26.11
CA PHE A 347 6.79 -20.36 27.34
C PHE A 347 6.76 -21.79 27.90
N GLU A 348 6.63 -21.92 29.22
CA GLU A 348 6.50 -23.21 29.90
C GLU A 348 5.18 -23.90 29.58
N SER A 349 4.09 -23.13 29.49
CA SER A 349 2.80 -23.63 29.06
C SER A 349 2.05 -22.61 28.20
N VAL A 350 1.35 -23.11 27.19
CA VAL A 350 0.51 -22.32 26.29
C VAL A 350 -0.84 -23.02 26.20
N ARG A 351 -1.91 -22.35 26.61
CA ARG A 351 -3.27 -22.90 26.54
C ARG A 351 -4.25 -21.89 26.00
N VAL A 352 -5.21 -22.35 25.20
CA VAL A 352 -6.33 -21.52 24.74
C VAL A 352 -7.23 -21.22 25.94
N VAL A 353 -7.50 -19.93 26.16
CA VAL A 353 -8.43 -19.43 27.20
C VAL A 353 -9.78 -19.10 26.58
N ARG A 354 -9.76 -18.48 25.40
CA ARG A 354 -10.97 -18.00 24.74
C ARG A 354 -10.82 -18.08 23.23
N THR A 355 -11.94 -18.26 22.55
CA THR A 355 -12.06 -17.98 21.11
C THR A 355 -13.09 -16.90 20.89
N TYR A 356 -12.82 -15.99 19.96
CA TYR A 356 -13.70 -14.88 19.65
C TYR A 356 -13.71 -14.63 18.16
N ARG A 357 -14.89 -14.63 17.56
CA ARG A 357 -15.03 -14.20 16.18
C ARG A 357 -15.10 -12.68 16.13
N ARG A 358 -14.12 -12.05 15.47
CA ARG A 358 -14.04 -10.59 15.38
C ARG A 358 -15.35 -10.05 14.82
N SER A 359 -15.96 -9.13 15.57
CA SER A 359 -17.23 -8.53 15.24
C SER A 359 -17.10 -7.02 15.13
N SER A 360 -18.05 -6.39 14.46
CA SER A 360 -18.21 -4.94 14.44
C SER A 360 -19.68 -4.65 14.67
N TRP A 361 -20.01 -3.85 15.68
CA TRP A 361 -21.40 -3.54 16.04
C TRP A 361 -22.22 -4.81 16.36
N GLY A 362 -21.59 -5.80 17.01
CA GLY A 362 -22.21 -7.08 17.37
C GLY A 362 -22.42 -8.05 16.21
N LYS A 363 -22.05 -7.70 14.97
CA LYS A 363 -22.12 -8.60 13.81
C LYS A 363 -20.75 -9.20 13.52
N PRO A 364 -20.61 -10.52 13.34
CA PRO A 364 -19.35 -11.12 12.91
C PRO A 364 -18.90 -10.55 11.56
N THR A 365 -17.74 -9.90 11.52
CA THR A 365 -17.18 -9.25 10.31
C THR A 365 -15.80 -9.77 9.96
N GLY A 366 -15.18 -10.58 10.81
CA GLY A 366 -13.80 -11.01 10.59
C GLY A 366 -13.54 -12.47 10.93
N PRO A 367 -12.23 -12.82 10.93
CA PRO A 367 -11.81 -14.15 11.31
C PRO A 367 -12.02 -14.41 12.80
N THR A 368 -11.88 -15.68 13.17
CA THR A 368 -11.86 -16.11 14.56
C THR A 368 -10.46 -15.94 15.11
N PHE A 369 -10.36 -15.28 16.27
CA PHE A 369 -9.15 -15.16 17.04
C PHE A 369 -9.19 -16.11 18.25
N HIS A 370 -8.04 -16.68 18.54
CA HIS A 370 -7.76 -17.55 19.66
C HIS A 370 -6.87 -16.76 20.64
N PHE A 371 -7.28 -16.72 21.89
CA PHE A 371 -6.56 -16.08 22.99
C PHE A 371 -5.90 -17.16 23.80
N TYR A 372 -4.58 -17.09 23.91
CA TYR A 372 -3.78 -18.05 24.66
C TYR A 372 -3.19 -17.38 25.89
N GLU A 373 -3.24 -18.10 27.00
CA GLU A 373 -2.40 -17.82 28.16
C GLU A 373 -1.05 -18.48 27.93
N CYS A 374 -0.01 -17.67 27.86
CA CYS A 374 1.38 -18.09 27.73
C CYS A 374 2.07 -17.87 29.08
N LYS A 375 2.14 -18.91 29.92
CA LYS A 375 2.70 -18.84 31.27
C LYS A 375 4.17 -19.22 31.31
N GLY A 376 4.91 -18.56 32.18
CA GLY A 376 6.31 -18.88 32.46
C GLY A 376 7.19 -18.57 31.27
N LEU A 377 7.38 -17.30 30.94
CA LEU A 377 8.36 -16.88 29.94
C LEU A 377 9.73 -17.49 30.30
N LYS A 378 10.30 -18.30 29.43
CA LYS A 378 11.59 -18.96 29.68
C LYS A 378 12.72 -17.97 29.58
N SER A 379 13.55 -17.91 30.62
CA SER A 379 14.80 -17.17 30.61
C SER A 379 15.70 -17.64 29.47
N GLY A 380 16.27 -16.70 28.73
CA GLY A 380 17.22 -16.99 27.65
C GLY A 380 17.86 -15.71 27.14
N GLN A 381 19.01 -15.83 26.47
CA GLN A 381 19.60 -14.68 25.80
C GLN A 381 18.68 -14.23 24.66
N PRO A 382 18.27 -12.96 24.63
CA PRO A 382 17.44 -12.46 23.55
C PRO A 382 18.22 -12.44 22.24
N THR A 383 17.56 -12.86 21.16
CA THR A 383 18.14 -12.77 19.81
C THR A 383 18.13 -11.32 19.36
N THR A 384 19.31 -10.74 19.17
CA THR A 384 19.45 -9.35 18.71
C THR A 384 18.98 -9.22 17.26
N TRP A 385 18.70 -8.00 16.81
CA TRP A 385 18.35 -7.79 15.40
C TRP A 385 19.53 -8.13 14.47
N GLN A 386 20.77 -8.00 14.93
CA GLN A 386 21.96 -8.39 14.18
C GLN A 386 22.03 -9.90 13.97
N ASP A 387 21.74 -10.69 15.01
CA ASP A 387 21.68 -12.16 14.91
C ASP A 387 20.61 -12.58 13.89
N ARG A 388 19.45 -11.92 13.93
CA ARG A 388 18.37 -12.17 12.96
C ARG A 388 18.77 -11.78 11.54
N LEU A 389 19.49 -10.68 11.39
CA LEU A 389 19.99 -10.25 10.08
C LEU A 389 20.96 -11.27 9.51
N GLU A 390 21.88 -11.80 10.31
CA GLU A 390 22.81 -12.84 9.89
C GLU A 390 22.08 -14.12 9.51
N TYR A 391 21.13 -14.56 10.34
CA TYR A 391 20.26 -15.69 10.02
C TYR A 391 19.51 -15.48 8.70
N THR A 392 18.90 -14.30 8.52
CA THR A 392 18.14 -13.93 7.32
C THR A 392 19.01 -13.98 6.06
N ARG A 393 20.28 -13.58 6.16
CA ARG A 393 21.23 -13.66 5.05
C ARG A 393 21.66 -15.08 4.72
N LYS A 394 21.78 -15.95 5.74
CA LYS A 394 22.16 -17.36 5.58
C LYS A 394 21.02 -18.25 5.09
N SER A 395 19.77 -17.90 5.40
CA SER A 395 18.58 -18.65 5.00
C SER A 395 18.11 -18.34 3.58
N ARG A 396 18.73 -17.36 2.94
CA ARG A 396 18.53 -17.01 1.53
C ARG A 396 19.62 -17.69 0.71
#